data_AF-R7TK10-F1
#
_entry.id   AF-R7TK10-F1
#
_cell.length_a   1.000
_cell.length_b   1.000
_cell.length_c   1.000
_cell.angle_alpha   90.00
_cell.angle_beta   90.00
_cell.angle_gamma   90.00
#
_symmetry.space_group_name_H-M   'P 1'
#
loop_
_entity.id
_entity.type
_entity.pdbx_description
1 polymer ?
#
loop_
_entity_poly.entity_id
_entity_poly.type
_entity_poly.pdbx_seq_one_letter_code
_entity_poly.pdbx_strand_id
1 'polypeptide(L)' 'VGQADKIECFFCGCLVQDWKPRDEPWTEHAKRSPHCSFVRLHKGDAFVQDVTSYESVHGGDVST' A
#
# COMPACT_ATOMS: atom_id res chain seq x y z
N VAL A 1 -19.10 -15.81 2.92
CA VAL A 1 -18.15 -14.68 2.90
C VAL A 1 -16.75 -15.28 2.86
N GLY A 2 -16.01 -15.09 1.77
CA GLY A 2 -14.70 -15.71 1.58
C GLY A 2 -13.62 -15.02 2.41
N GLN A 3 -12.87 -15.79 3.19
CA GLN A 3 -11.80 -15.32 4.06
C GLN A 3 -10.48 -15.08 3.29
N ALA A 4 -10.55 -14.71 2.00
CA ALA A 4 -9.57 -15.15 1.01
C ALA A 4 -8.76 -14.05 0.30
N ASP A 5 -8.77 -12.81 0.78
CA ASP A 5 -7.98 -11.73 0.14
C ASP A 5 -6.90 -11.15 1.07
N LYS A 6 -6.45 -11.92 2.07
CA LYS A 6 -5.32 -11.50 2.92
C LYS A 6 -4.03 -11.99 2.31
N ILE A 7 -3.12 -11.07 2.03
CA ILE A 7 -1.76 -11.40 1.62
C ILE A 7 -0.76 -10.77 2.58
N GLU A 8 0.36 -11.46 2.78
CA GLU A 8 1.48 -10.98 3.57
C GLU A 8 2.69 -10.81 2.67
N CYS A 9 3.39 -9.67 2.79
CA CYS A 9 4.68 -9.54 2.16
C CYS A 9 5.70 -10.45 2.85
N PHE A 10 6.30 -11.39 2.10
CA PHE A 10 7.33 -12.28 2.61
C PHE A 10 8.60 -11.57 3.12
N PHE A 11 8.83 -10.32 2.71
CA PHE A 11 10.03 -9.56 3.08
C PHE A 11 9.83 -8.73 4.35
N CYS A 12 8.75 -7.93 4.42
CA CYS A 12 8.52 -7.02 5.55
C CYS A 12 7.39 -7.45 6.48
N GLY A 13 6.66 -8.52 6.17
CA GLY A 13 5.50 -8.98 6.95
C GLY A 13 4.26 -8.10 6.81
N CYS A 14 4.23 -7.14 5.87
CA CYS A 14 3.08 -6.26 5.68
C CYS A 14 1.85 -7.07 5.26
N LEU A 15 0.81 -7.02 6.09
CA LEU A 15 -0.49 -7.63 5.80
C LEU A 15 -1.38 -6.65 5.03
N VAL A 16 -1.81 -7.06 3.85
CA VAL A 16 -2.80 -6.35 3.03
C VAL A 16 -4.06 -7.19 2.95
N GLN A 17 -5.19 -6.59 3.27
CA GLN A 17 -6.51 -7.20 3.31
C GLN A 17 -7.57 -6.18 2.87
N ASP A 18 -8.81 -6.65 2.68
CA ASP A 18 -9.97 -5.84 2.29
C ASP A 18 -9.80 -5.14 0.93
N TRP A 19 -9.26 -5.88 -0.04
CA TRP A 19 -8.99 -5.38 -1.40
C TRP A 19 -10.24 -4.89 -2.10
N LYS A 20 -10.14 -3.73 -2.72
CA LYS A 20 -11.15 -3.20 -3.63
C LYS A 20 -10.83 -3.60 -5.07
N PRO A 21 -11.82 -3.64 -5.98
CA PRO A 21 -11.61 -4.00 -7.38
C PRO A 21 -10.60 -3.15 -8.18
N ARG A 22 -10.11 -2.04 -7.62
CA ARG A 22 -9.13 -1.13 -8.24
C ARG A 22 -7.83 -1.00 -7.43
N ASP A 23 -7.70 -1.76 -6.36
CA ASP A 23 -6.51 -1.73 -5.53
C ASP A 23 -5.39 -2.48 -6.24
N GLU A 24 -4.26 -1.79 -6.43
CA GLU A 24 -3.09 -2.35 -7.09
C GLU A 24 -2.08 -2.84 -6.04
N PRO A 25 -1.51 -4.06 -6.16
CA PRO A 25 -0.69 -4.64 -5.10
C PRO A 25 0.51 -3.80 -4.68
N TRP A 26 1.21 -3.20 -5.64
CA TRP A 26 2.35 -2.34 -5.36
C TRP A 26 1.95 -1.05 -4.67
N THR A 27 0.81 -0.48 -5.06
CA THR A 27 0.28 0.76 -4.50
C THR A 27 -0.16 0.52 -3.06
N GLU A 28 -0.97 -0.50 -2.80
CA GLU A 28 -1.42 -0.83 -1.45
C GLU A 28 -0.25 -1.20 -0.53
N HIS A 29 0.76 -1.91 -1.06
CA HIS A 29 1.96 -2.23 -0.29
C HIS A 29 2.79 -0.97 0.01
N ALA A 30 3.02 -0.09 -0.96
CA ALA A 30 3.74 1.17 -0.74
C ALA A 30 3.02 2.09 0.25
N LYS A 31 1.68 2.14 0.21
CA LYS A 31 0.86 2.87 1.19
C LYS A 31 1.04 2.33 2.60
N ARG A 32 0.94 1.01 2.78
CA ARG A 32 0.95 0.38 4.11
C ARG A 32 2.34 0.17 4.70
N SER A 33 3.37 0.03 3.86
CA SER A 33 4.76 -0.19 4.29
C SER A 33 5.74 0.56 3.36
N PRO A 34 5.78 1.90 3.41
CA PRO A 34 6.62 2.70 2.51
C PRO A 34 8.12 2.47 2.70
N HIS A 35 8.54 1.95 3.85
CA HIS A 35 9.93 1.64 4.13
C HIS A 35 10.36 0.23 3.70
N CYS A 36 9.45 -0.57 3.11
CA CYS A 36 9.77 -1.91 2.64
C CYS A 36 10.86 -1.88 1.57
N SER A 37 12.04 -2.43 1.88
CA SER A 37 13.17 -2.44 0.94
C SER A 37 12.86 -3.21 -0.33
N PHE A 38 12.02 -4.25 -0.27
CA PHE A 38 11.58 -4.98 -1.46
C PHE A 38 10.77 -4.10 -2.42
N VAL A 39 9.82 -3.31 -1.90
CA VAL A 39 9.05 -2.37 -2.73
C VAL A 39 9.98 -1.30 -3.31
N ARG A 40 10.84 -0.71 -2.48
CA ARG A 40 11.79 0.33 -2.91
C ARG A 40 12.76 -0.19 -3.98
N LEU A 41 13.23 -1.43 -3.85
CA LEU A 41 14.11 -2.06 -4.82
C LEU A 41 13.42 -2.30 -6.18
N HIS A 42 12.16 -2.75 -6.17
CA HIS A 42 11.46 -3.13 -7.41
C HIS A 42 10.69 -1.98 -8.08
N LYS A 43 10.24 -0.98 -7.31
CA LYS A 43 9.42 0.13 -7.81
C LYS A 43 10.12 1.49 -7.74
N GLY A 44 11.18 1.60 -6.94
CA GLY A 44 11.95 2.83 -6.75
C GLY A 44 11.36 3.77 -5.69
N ASP A 45 12.22 4.63 -5.15
CA ASP A 45 11.83 5.60 -4.10
C ASP A 45 10.85 6.66 -4.61
N ALA A 46 10.95 7.06 -5.88
CA ALA A 46 10.04 8.02 -6.49
C ALA A 46 8.58 7.50 -6.51
N PHE A 47 8.38 6.22 -6.81
CA PHE A 47 7.06 5.59 -6.76
C PHE A 47 6.49 5.61 -5.35
N VAL A 48 7.30 5.25 -4.35
CA VAL A 48 6.86 5.24 -2.95
C VAL A 48 6.50 6.65 -2.47
N GLN A 49 7.32 7.65 -2.83
CA GLN A 49 7.06 9.05 -2.50
C GLN A 49 5.76 9.54 -3.16
N ASP A 50 5.54 9.24 -4.44
CA ASP A 50 4.31 9.60 -5.15
C ASP A 50 3.08 9.02 -4.45
N VAL A 51 3.08 7.71 -4.19
CA VAL A 51 1.98 7.01 -3.50
C VAL A 51 1.71 7.57 -2.10
N THR A 52 2.75 7.85 -1.32
CA THR A 52 2.61 8.38 0.06
C THR A 52 2.24 9.86 0.09
N SER A 53 2.63 10.62 -0.92
CA SER A 53 2.30 12.05 -1.04
C SER A 53 0.82 12.27 -1.39
N TYR A 54 0.21 11.39 -2.19
CA TYR A 54 -1.19 11.48 -2.57
C TYR A 54 -2.12 11.45 -1.34
N GLU A 55 -1.81 10.59 -0.37
CA GLU A 55 -2.53 10.47 0.90
C GLU A 55 -2.33 11.68 1.81
N SER A 56 -1.15 12.31 1.79
CA SER A 56 -0.87 13.51 2.60
C SER A 56 -1.67 14.73 2.13
N VAL A 57 -2.05 14.77 0.86
CA VAL A 57 -2.83 15.87 0.25
C VAL A 57 -4.34 15.63 0.33
N HIS A 58 -4.79 14.36 0.36
CA HIS A 58 -6.23 14.00 0.31
C HIS A 58 -6.74 13.27 1.56
N GLY A 59 -5.89 12.97 2.55
CA GLY A 59 -6.26 12.33 3.82
C GLY A 59 -6.67 13.30 4.93
N GLY A 60 -7.01 14.54 4.54
CA GLY A 60 -7.25 15.66 5.45
C GLY A 60 -8.71 15.90 5.86
N ASP A 61 -9.69 15.08 5.46
CA ASP A 61 -11.06 15.11 5.99
C ASP A 61 -11.94 14.02 5.38
N VAL A 62 -12.24 12.97 6.16
CA VAL A 62 -13.54 12.30 6.04
C VAL A 62 -14.19 12.30 7.42
N SER A 63 -14.85 13.41 7.73
CA SER A 63 -15.83 13.52 8.80
C SER A 63 -16.89 14.51 8.36
N THR A 64 -17.80 14.06 7.49
CA THR A 64 -19.22 14.45 7.39
C THR A 64 -19.94 13.37 6.59
#